data_AF-A0A920JFD8-F1
#
_entry.id   AF-A0A920JFD8-F1
#
_cell.length_a   1.000
_cell.length_b   1.000
_cell.length_c   1.000
_cell.angle_alpha   90.00
_cell.angle_beta   90.00
_cell.angle_gamma   90.00
#
_symmetry.space_group_name_H-M   'P 1'
#
loop_
_entity.id
_entity.type
_entity.pdbx_description
1 polymer ?
#
loop_
_entity_poly.entity_id
_entity_poly.type
_entity_poly.pdbx_seq_one_letter_code
_entity_poly.pdbx_strand_id
1 'polypeptide(L)'
;MSNKAVLIPIKDFESAKVRLSTVLVSQCSADLAKELAILVVSACLETPVFILVNDAVESWARVLGGRILRNPSEGLNEAVDFGFRSLSKRGFESVLITHGDLVYPSGLLPYLRWKR
;
A
#
# COMPACT_ATOMS: atom_id res chain seq x y z
N MET A 1 15.39 -2.70 -15.56
CA MET A 1 14.48 -2.77 -14.40
C MET A 1 14.53 -1.43 -13.67
N SER A 2 13.40 -0.90 -13.19
CA SER A 2 13.41 0.32 -12.36
C SER A 2 14.11 0.02 -11.03
N ASN A 3 15.06 0.85 -10.60
CA ASN A 3 15.70 0.74 -9.27
C ASN A 3 14.80 1.28 -8.13
N LYS A 4 13.54 1.57 -8.44
CA LYS A 4 12.57 2.22 -7.55
C LYS A 4 11.37 1.32 -7.32
N ALA A 5 10.82 1.39 -6.11
CA ALA A 5 9.62 0.67 -5.73
C ALA A 5 8.66 1.57 -4.95
N VAL A 6 7.39 1.22 -4.99
CA VAL A 6 6.36 1.76 -4.09
C VAL A 6 5.99 0.68 -3.09
N LEU A 7 5.91 1.04 -1.81
CA LEU A 7 5.45 0.19 -0.72
C LEU A 7 4.15 0.76 -0.16
N ILE A 8 3.08 -0.01 -0.22
CA ILE A 8 1.75 0.39 0.28
C ILE A 8 1.35 -0.57 1.40
N PRO A 9 1.30 -0.12 2.67
CA PRO A 9 0.80 -0.94 3.75
C PRO A 9 -0.74 -0.95 3.75
N ILE A 10 -1.33 -2.14 3.59
CA ILE A 10 -2.77 -2.36 3.65
C ILE A 10 -3.03 -3.56 4.56
N LYS A 11 -3.33 -3.29 5.84
CA LYS A 11 -3.48 -4.36 6.83
C LYS A 11 -4.82 -5.07 6.71
N ASP A 12 -5.93 -4.34 6.66
CA ASP A 12 -7.28 -4.89 6.60
C ASP A 12 -8.24 -3.79 6.15
N PHE A 13 -9.31 -4.16 5.45
CA PHE A 13 -10.37 -3.24 5.04
C PHE A 13 -11.52 -3.18 6.06
N GLU A 14 -11.81 -4.26 6.78
CA GLU A 14 -12.95 -4.30 7.70
C GLU A 14 -12.72 -3.50 8.98
N SER A 15 -11.50 -3.55 9.51
CA SER A 15 -11.05 -2.70 10.61
C SER A 15 -10.52 -1.33 10.15
N ALA A 16 -10.59 -1.01 8.85
CA ALA A 16 -10.19 0.29 8.35
C ALA A 16 -11.21 1.36 8.73
N LYS A 17 -10.71 2.60 8.90
CA LYS A 17 -11.55 3.80 9.03
C LYS A 17 -12.61 3.72 10.14
N VAL A 18 -12.33 3.02 11.24
CA VAL A 18 -13.23 2.91 12.42
C VAL A 18 -13.72 4.27 12.91
N ARG A 19 -12.93 5.34 12.74
CA ARG A 19 -13.31 6.71 13.08
C ARG A 19 -14.46 7.28 12.24
N LEU A 20 -14.77 6.69 11.08
CA LEU A 20 -15.92 7.02 10.23
C LEU A 20 -17.18 6.23 10.59
N SER A 21 -17.12 5.30 11.55
CA SER A 21 -18.28 4.48 11.95
C SER A 21 -19.48 5.28 12.48
N THR A 22 -19.25 6.54 12.88
CA THR A 22 -20.28 7.47 13.31
C THR A 22 -21.08 8.07 12.14
N VAL A 23 -20.58 7.95 10.91
CA VAL A 23 -21.16 8.54 9.69
C VAL A 23 -21.40 7.48 8.61
N LEU A 24 -20.68 6.36 8.65
CA LEU A 24 -20.77 5.24 7.70
C LEU A 24 -21.01 3.93 8.44
N VAL A 25 -21.91 3.11 7.91
CA VAL A 25 -22.06 1.71 8.36
C VAL A 25 -20.78 0.93 7.99
N SER A 26 -20.41 -0.08 8.79
CA SER A 26 -19.15 -0.82 8.65
C SER A 26 -18.84 -1.29 7.22
N GLN A 27 -19.84 -1.81 6.51
CA GLN A 27 -19.70 -2.24 5.11
C GLN A 27 -19.26 -1.08 4.19
N CYS A 28 -19.87 0.09 4.34
CA CYS A 28 -19.50 1.28 3.56
C CYS A 28 -18.08 1.78 3.86
N SER A 29 -17.58 1.54 5.08
CA SER A 29 -16.20 1.91 5.46
C SER A 29 -15.17 1.00 4.81
N ALA A 30 -15.43 -0.31 4.76
CA ALA A 30 -14.59 -1.29 4.08
C ALA A 30 -14.57 -1.06 2.55
N ASP A 31 -15.74 -0.85 1.95
CA ASP A 31 -15.86 -0.54 0.53
C ASP A 31 -15.13 0.76 0.18
N LEU A 32 -15.29 1.82 0.99
CA LEU A 32 -14.56 3.06 0.80
C LEU A 32 -13.04 2.88 0.99
N ALA A 33 -12.59 2.06 1.94
CA ALA A 33 -11.16 1.77 2.11
C ALA A 33 -10.59 1.04 0.88
N LYS A 34 -11.34 0.09 0.33
CA LYS A 34 -10.98 -0.64 -0.88
C LYS A 34 -10.93 0.25 -2.11
N GLU A 35 -11.92 1.13 -2.31
CA GLU A 35 -11.96 2.09 -3.43
C GLU A 35 -10.75 3.04 -3.39
N LEU A 36 -10.42 3.62 -2.23
CA LEU A 36 -9.24 4.48 -2.13
C LEU A 36 -7.94 3.70 -2.40
N ALA A 37 -7.86 2.45 -1.93
CA ALA A 37 -6.69 1.62 -2.17
C ALA A 37 -6.53 1.27 -3.66
N ILE A 38 -7.62 1.05 -4.39
CA ILE A 38 -7.60 0.90 -5.85
C ILE A 38 -6.98 2.15 -6.48
N LEU A 39 -7.47 3.35 -6.13
CA LEU A 39 -6.94 4.60 -6.67
C LEU A 39 -5.43 4.75 -6.43
N VAL A 40 -4.96 4.47 -5.21
CA VAL A 40 -3.54 4.58 -4.85
C VAL A 40 -2.69 3.58 -5.64
N VAL A 41 -3.10 2.31 -5.68
CA VAL A 41 -2.36 1.26 -6.39
C VAL A 41 -2.28 1.61 -7.87
N SER A 42 -3.41 1.94 -8.50
CA SER A 42 -3.49 2.32 -9.91
C SER A 42 -2.59 3.50 -10.26
N ALA A 43 -2.54 4.54 -9.42
CA ALA A 43 -1.68 5.70 -9.61
C ALA A 43 -0.17 5.36 -9.55
N CYS A 44 0.19 4.19 -9.01
CA CYS A 44 1.58 3.78 -8.82
C CYS A 44 2.05 2.70 -9.80
N LEU A 45 1.18 2.14 -10.65
CA LEU A 45 1.48 0.94 -11.48
C LEU A 45 2.60 1.12 -12.51
N GLU A 46 2.98 2.35 -12.85
CA GLU A 46 4.16 2.63 -13.70
C GLU A 46 5.49 2.28 -13.00
N THR A 47 5.46 1.99 -11.71
CA THR A 47 6.59 1.56 -10.88
C THR A 47 6.27 0.23 -10.20
N PRO A 48 7.24 -0.65 -9.91
CA PRO A 48 6.99 -1.85 -9.11
C PRO A 48 6.28 -1.53 -7.78
N VAL A 49 5.01 -1.92 -7.66
CA VAL A 49 4.20 -1.75 -6.44
C VAL A 49 4.27 -3.01 -5.60
N PHE A 50 4.59 -2.83 -4.33
CA PHE A 50 4.56 -3.87 -3.30
C PHE A 50 3.53 -3.51 -2.24
N ILE A 51 2.63 -4.44 -1.97
CA ILE A 51 1.57 -4.28 -0.99
C ILE A 51 1.90 -5.18 0.19
N LEU A 52 2.00 -4.59 1.38
CA LEU A 52 2.05 -5.35 2.62
C LEU A 52 0.61 -5.70 2.99
N VAL A 53 0.30 -7.00 3.01
CA VAL A 53 -1.06 -7.52 3.23
C VAL A 53 -1.12 -8.53 4.36
N ASN A 54 -2.29 -8.65 4.99
CA ASN A 54 -2.71 -9.87 5.68
C ASN A 54 -3.42 -10.82 4.68
N ASP A 55 -3.80 -12.02 5.12
CA ASP A 55 -4.37 -13.06 4.25
C ASP A 55 -5.67 -12.62 3.53
N ALA A 56 -6.47 -11.72 4.13
CA ALA A 56 -7.75 -11.27 3.57
C ALA A 56 -7.59 -10.35 2.34
N VAL A 57 -6.48 -9.61 2.26
CA VAL A 57 -6.26 -8.58 1.21
C VAL A 57 -5.44 -9.12 0.03
N GLU A 58 -4.82 -10.30 0.18
CA GLU A 58 -3.86 -10.81 -0.80
C GLU A 58 -4.44 -11.05 -2.19
N SER A 59 -5.61 -11.71 -2.27
CA SER A 59 -6.23 -12.06 -3.55
C SER A 59 -6.59 -10.81 -4.35
N TRP A 60 -7.18 -9.82 -3.68
CA TRP A 60 -7.49 -8.51 -4.25
C TRP A 60 -6.24 -7.77 -4.73
N ALA A 61 -5.18 -7.74 -3.92
CA ALA A 61 -3.93 -7.05 -4.24
C ALA A 61 -3.24 -7.63 -5.49
N ARG A 62 -3.31 -8.95 -5.67
CA ARG A 62 -2.78 -9.62 -6.87
C ARG A 62 -3.56 -9.27 -8.13
N VAL A 63 -4.89 -9.19 -8.05
CA VAL A 63 -5.75 -8.82 -9.20
C VAL A 63 -5.44 -7.40 -9.68
N LEU A 64 -5.07 -6.49 -8.79
CA LEU A 64 -4.71 -5.11 -9.14
C LEU A 64 -3.29 -4.95 -9.72
N GLY A 65 -2.52 -6.03 -9.87
CA GLY A 65 -1.14 -5.98 -10.36
C GLY A 65 -0.09 -5.65 -9.29
N GLY A 66 -0.50 -5.59 -8.02
CA GLY A 66 0.41 -5.43 -6.88
C GLY A 66 1.21 -6.70 -6.59
N ARG A 67 2.48 -6.53 -6.19
CA ARG A 67 3.32 -7.62 -5.69
C ARG A 67 3.14 -7.74 -4.18
N ILE A 68 3.08 -8.97 -3.69
CA ILE A 68 2.76 -9.23 -2.29
C ILE A 68 4.02 -9.33 -1.43
N LEU A 69 4.02 -8.62 -0.30
CA LEU A 69 4.94 -8.86 0.82
C LEU A 69 4.11 -9.28 2.04
N ARG A 70 4.29 -10.52 2.49
CA ARG A 70 3.68 -11.00 3.74
C ARG A 70 4.58 -10.62 4.90
N ASN A 71 4.04 -9.84 5.83
CA ASN A 71 4.73 -9.47 7.06
C ASN A 71 4.28 -10.37 8.21
N PRO A 72 5.21 -10.94 9.01
CA PRO A 72 4.83 -11.74 10.19
C PRO A 72 4.39 -10.89 11.39
N SER A 73 4.58 -9.57 11.39
CA SER A 73 4.28 -8.70 12.54
C SER A 73 2.90 -8.04 12.43
N GLU A 74 2.25 -7.81 13.58
CA GLU A 74 0.95 -7.13 13.61
C GLU A 74 1.02 -5.60 13.54
N GLY A 75 2.16 -5.00 13.91
CA GLY A 75 2.34 -3.56 13.95
C GLY A 75 2.66 -2.95 12.58
N LEU A 76 2.11 -1.75 12.32
CA LEU A 76 2.31 -1.04 11.06
C LEU A 76 3.77 -0.64 10.84
N ASN A 77 4.45 -0.17 11.89
CA ASN A 77 5.83 0.30 11.80
C ASN A 77 6.78 -0.87 11.47
N GLU A 78 6.57 -2.01 12.13
CA GLU A 78 7.31 -3.25 11.92
C GLU A 78 7.06 -3.80 10.51
N ALA A 79 5.80 -3.73 10.02
CA ALA A 79 5.47 -4.11 8.65
C ALA A 79 6.19 -3.26 7.61
N VAL A 80 6.20 -1.94 7.82
CA VAL A 80 6.86 -1.00 6.93
C VAL A 80 8.38 -1.21 6.93
N ASP A 81 9.01 -1.36 8.11
CA ASP A 81 10.46 -1.65 8.21
C ASP A 81 10.82 -2.99 7.55
N PHE A 82 10.01 -4.04 7.78
CA PHE A 82 10.18 -5.32 7.09
C PHE A 82 10.07 -5.19 5.57
N GLY A 83 9.06 -4.48 5.08
CA GLY A 83 8.86 -4.25 3.65
C GLY A 83 10.01 -3.48 3.04
N PHE A 84 10.44 -2.39 3.68
CA PHE A 84 11.57 -1.57 3.24
C PHE A 84 12.87 -2.38 3.16
N ARG A 85 13.22 -3.14 4.22
CA ARG A 85 14.41 -4.00 4.23
C ARG A 85 14.34 -5.10 3.17
N SER A 86 13.15 -5.66 2.93
CA SER A 86 12.94 -6.67 1.89
C SER A 86 13.17 -6.11 0.49
N LEU A 87 12.76 -4.87 0.23
CA LEU A 87 13.00 -4.19 -1.05
C LEU A 87 14.46 -3.79 -1.22
N SER A 88 15.10 -3.30 -0.16
CA SER A 88 16.53 -2.99 -0.18
C SER A 88 17.37 -4.24 -0.50
N LYS A 89 17.06 -5.39 0.12
CA LYS A 89 17.72 -6.68 -0.20
C LYS A 89 17.49 -7.16 -1.64
N ARG A 90 16.41 -6.72 -2.29
CA ARG A 90 16.10 -7.00 -3.70
C ARG A 90 16.78 -6.03 -4.66
N GLY A 91 17.57 -5.07 -4.17
CA GLY A 91 18.35 -4.13 -4.98
C GLY A 91 17.61 -2.84 -5.35
N PHE A 92 16.47 -2.53 -4.72
CA PHE A 92 15.84 -1.22 -4.91
C PHE A 92 16.62 -0.13 -4.16
N GLU A 93 17.02 0.91 -4.88
CA GLU A 93 17.77 2.06 -4.35
C GLU A 93 16.87 3.13 -3.72
N SER A 94 15.59 3.18 -4.12
CA SER A 94 14.63 4.15 -3.60
C SER A 94 13.27 3.52 -3.43
N VAL A 95 12.66 3.72 -2.26
CA VAL A 95 11.34 3.19 -1.94
C VAL A 95 10.45 4.36 -1.51
N LEU A 96 9.33 4.54 -2.20
CA LEU A 96 8.27 5.44 -1.77
C LEU A 96 7.31 4.63 -0.91
N ILE A 97 7.18 5.02 0.35
CA ILE A 97 6.18 4.45 1.28
C ILE A 97 5.00 5.42 1.28
N THR A 98 3.82 4.94 0.93
CA THR A 98 2.60 5.77 0.86
C THR A 98 1.42 5.09 1.53
N HIS A 99 0.52 5.89 2.08
CA HIS A 99 -0.75 5.39 2.59
C HIS A 99 -1.64 4.86 1.46
N GLY A 100 -2.41 3.80 1.76
CA GLY A 100 -3.35 3.18 0.83
C GLY A 100 -4.73 3.84 0.79
N ASP A 101 -4.94 4.97 1.47
CA ASP A 101 -6.25 5.61 1.62
C ASP A 101 -6.26 7.08 1.17
N LEU A 102 -5.40 7.44 0.22
CA LEU A 102 -5.35 8.79 -0.34
C LEU A 102 -6.49 9.02 -1.34
N VAL A 103 -7.22 10.12 -1.18
CA VAL A 103 -8.32 10.51 -2.08
C VAL A 103 -7.79 10.99 -3.44
N TYR A 104 -6.61 11.62 -3.45
CA TYR A 104 -5.98 12.17 -4.66
C TYR A 104 -4.53 11.69 -4.79
N PRO A 105 -4.30 10.43 -5.22
CA PRO A 105 -2.96 9.84 -5.30
C PRO A 105 -2.15 10.26 -6.54
N SER A 106 -2.75 11.00 -7.46
CA SER A 106 -2.06 11.53 -8.64
C SER A 106 -0.89 12.43 -8.22
N GLY A 107 0.30 12.17 -8.78
CA GLY A 107 1.51 12.95 -8.47
C GLY A 107 2.39 12.38 -7.35
N LEU A 108 2.15 11.15 -6.89
CA LEU A 108 3.05 10.44 -5.97
C LEU A 108 4.41 10.07 -6.59
N LEU A 109 4.42 9.63 -7.84
CA LEU A 109 5.64 9.14 -8.50
C LEU A 109 6.76 10.19 -8.68
N PRO A 110 6.48 11.48 -8.92
CA PRO A 110 7.51 12.52 -8.89
C PRO A 110 8.42 12.52 -7.65
N TYR A 111 7.92 12.14 -6.47
CA TYR A 111 8.73 12.09 -5.23
C TYR A 111 9.80 10.99 -5.25
N LEU A 112 9.63 9.95 -6.08
CA LEU A 112 10.68 8.95 -6.32
C LEU A 112 11.89 9.51 -7.08
N ARG A 113 11.79 10.70 -7.68
CA ARG A 113 12.88 11.32 -8.44
C ARG A 113 13.84 12.16 -7.57
N TRP A 114 13.54 12.34 -6.28
CA TRP A 114 14.40 13.12 -5.39
C TRP A 114 15.77 12.44 -5.23
N LYS A 115 16.78 12.98 -5.91
CA LYS A 115 18.19 12.66 -5.66
C LYS A 115 18.69 13.60 -4.56
N ARG A 116 19.30 13.02 -3.51
CA ARG A 116 20.22 13.77 -2.65
C ARG A 116 21.49 14.10 -3.42
#